data_AF-A0A4R9A6I4-F1
#
_entry.id   AF-A0A4R9A6I4-F1
#
_cell.length_a   1.000
_cell.length_b   1.000
_cell.length_c   1.000
_cell.angle_alpha   90.00
_cell.angle_beta   90.00
_cell.angle_gamma   90.00
#
_symmetry.space_group_name_H-M   'P 1'
#
loop_
_entity.id
_entity.type
_entity.pdbx_description
1 polymer ?
#
loop_
_entity_poly.entity_id
_entity_poly.type
_entity_poly.pdbx_seq_one_letter_code
_entity_poly.pdbx_strand_id
1 'polypeptide(L)'
;MTHTLPSRRRTEAQPVSIRSTRPETQLETTLQTVPGALPAVPRHWAVFHPLPGAAHLVVGPGGIFTICVQHLAGDWAWADKRGLLVSGHRVAFLAEAERQADRFATLLRTRMAVPAPVRPVLALEGARYVGPRSLRDRPLPVKVLAADDLEAWLAGLPTVLRAIERMELAAVIDSPVTWGIRPTFGPGLPPRALPLPRPPG
;
A
#
# COMPACT_ATOMS: atom_id res chain seq x y z
N MET A 1 -57.24 -42.08 -41.58
CA MET A 1 -55.98 -41.96 -42.34
C MET A 1 -54.98 -41.21 -41.49
N THR A 2 -53.97 -41.93 -41.03
CA THR A 2 -52.98 -41.50 -40.03
C THR A 2 -51.80 -40.89 -40.77
N HIS A 3 -51.49 -39.61 -40.56
CA HIS A 3 -50.29 -38.99 -41.12
C HIS A 3 -49.25 -38.77 -40.02
N THR A 4 -48.36 -39.75 -39.94
CA THR A 4 -47.11 -39.78 -39.19
C THR A 4 -46.12 -38.80 -39.82
N LEU A 5 -45.64 -37.81 -39.05
CA LEU A 5 -44.50 -36.97 -39.40
C LEU A 5 -43.19 -37.68 -38.99
N PRO A 6 -42.12 -37.61 -39.81
CA PRO A 6 -40.91 -38.40 -39.61
C PRO A 6 -39.96 -37.77 -38.59
N SER A 7 -39.42 -38.62 -37.72
CA SER A 7 -38.34 -38.32 -36.78
C SER A 7 -37.07 -37.87 -37.51
N ARG A 8 -36.70 -36.59 -37.36
CA ARG A 8 -35.36 -36.11 -37.75
C ARG A 8 -34.34 -36.49 -36.67
N ARG A 9 -33.29 -37.14 -37.14
CA ARG A 9 -32.15 -37.63 -36.36
C ARG A 9 -31.43 -36.49 -35.65
N ARG A 10 -31.01 -36.81 -34.43
CA ARG A 10 -30.00 -36.13 -33.61
C ARG A 10 -28.76 -35.80 -34.44
N THR A 11 -28.46 -34.51 -34.59
CA THR A 11 -27.09 -34.04 -34.83
C THR A 11 -26.73 -33.19 -33.62
N GLU A 12 -26.10 -33.88 -32.67
CA GLU A 12 -25.52 -33.32 -31.47
C GLU A 12 -24.31 -32.49 -31.90
N ALA A 13 -24.52 -31.19 -32.07
CA ALA A 13 -23.42 -30.25 -32.23
C ALA A 13 -22.71 -30.18 -30.87
N GLN A 14 -21.62 -30.93 -30.75
CA GLN A 14 -20.63 -30.75 -29.69
C GLN A 14 -20.26 -29.27 -29.61
N PRO A 15 -20.42 -28.60 -28.46
CA PRO A 15 -19.74 -27.33 -28.26
C PRO A 15 -18.24 -27.65 -28.27
N VAL A 16 -17.55 -27.14 -29.27
CA VAL A 16 -16.09 -27.09 -29.29
C VAL A 16 -15.69 -26.37 -28.01
N SER A 17 -15.19 -27.13 -27.04
CA SER A 17 -14.50 -26.60 -25.87
C SER A 17 -13.32 -25.81 -26.38
N ILE A 18 -13.53 -24.52 -26.63
CA ILE A 18 -12.45 -23.54 -26.64
C ILE A 18 -11.94 -23.59 -25.21
N ARG A 19 -10.88 -24.38 -25.00
CA ARG A 19 -10.07 -24.30 -23.80
C ARG A 19 -9.72 -22.83 -23.66
N SER A 20 -10.45 -22.12 -22.80
CA SER A 20 -9.98 -20.88 -22.23
C SER A 20 -8.71 -21.26 -21.51
N THR A 21 -7.58 -21.10 -22.19
CA THR A 21 -6.26 -21.05 -21.59
C THR A 21 -6.32 -19.90 -20.61
N ARG A 22 -6.68 -20.25 -19.38
CA ARG A 22 -6.61 -19.45 -18.15
C ARG A 22 -5.35 -18.59 -18.20
N PRO A 23 -5.44 -17.25 -18.29
CA PRO A 23 -4.32 -16.40 -17.94
C PRO A 23 -4.31 -16.24 -16.41
N GLU A 24 -4.40 -17.34 -15.66
CA GLU A 24 -4.38 -17.28 -14.18
C GLU A 24 -2.95 -17.13 -13.64
N THR A 25 -1.94 -17.47 -14.43
CA THR A 25 -0.56 -17.53 -13.96
C THR A 25 0.19 -16.19 -14.05
N GLN A 26 -0.37 -15.17 -14.72
CA GLN A 26 0.32 -13.90 -14.95
C GLN A 26 -0.01 -12.80 -13.92
N LEU A 27 -1.14 -12.91 -13.21
CA LEU A 27 -1.52 -11.92 -12.17
C LEU A 27 -0.87 -12.21 -10.81
N GLU A 28 -0.47 -13.46 -10.55
CA GLU A 28 0.16 -13.85 -9.27
C GLU A 28 1.67 -13.55 -9.21
N THR A 29 2.32 -13.28 -10.35
CA THR A 29 3.80 -13.27 -10.45
C THR A 29 4.43 -11.87 -10.39
N THR A 30 3.67 -10.79 -10.19
CA THR A 30 4.30 -9.45 -10.06
C THR A 30 3.60 -8.57 -9.01
N LEU A 31 3.46 -9.05 -7.77
CA LEU A 31 3.25 -8.14 -6.64
C LEU A 31 4.59 -7.70 -6.05
N GLN A 32 5.50 -7.26 -6.91
CA GLN A 32 6.57 -6.41 -6.46
C GLN A 32 5.94 -5.05 -6.23
N THR A 33 5.58 -4.78 -4.97
CA THR A 33 5.17 -3.44 -4.55
C THR A 33 6.41 -2.57 -4.67
N VAL A 34 6.66 -2.06 -5.88
CA VAL A 34 7.51 -0.88 -6.04
C VAL A 34 6.75 0.21 -5.31
N PRO A 35 7.35 0.90 -4.32
CA PRO A 35 6.68 2.02 -3.70
C PRO A 35 6.39 3.03 -4.81
N GLY A 36 5.12 3.13 -5.21
CA GLY A 36 4.66 4.17 -6.12
C GLY A 36 5.02 5.53 -5.53
N ALA A 37 5.19 6.53 -6.39
CA ALA A 37 5.36 7.90 -5.93
C ALA A 37 4.21 8.24 -4.98
N LEU A 38 4.54 8.82 -3.82
CA LEU A 38 3.50 9.22 -2.88
C LEU A 38 2.64 10.31 -3.55
N PRO A 39 1.31 10.16 -3.61
CA PRO A 39 0.44 11.22 -4.11
C PRO A 39 0.55 12.47 -3.23
N ALA A 40 0.05 13.60 -3.71
CA ALA A 40 0.11 14.83 -2.95
C ALA A 40 -0.49 14.66 -1.54
N VAL A 41 0.18 15.25 -0.55
CA VAL A 41 -0.31 15.35 0.83
C VAL A 41 -0.30 16.81 1.25
N PRO A 42 -1.16 17.22 2.21
CA PRO A 42 -1.24 18.63 2.57
C PRO A 42 0.10 19.13 3.14
N ARG A 43 0.50 20.35 2.77
CA ARG A 43 1.84 20.93 3.06
C ARG A 43 2.31 20.90 4.51
N HIS A 44 1.40 20.82 5.48
CA HIS A 44 1.69 20.81 6.91
C HIS A 44 1.76 19.39 7.52
N TRP A 45 1.73 18.36 6.67
CA TRP A 45 1.87 16.96 7.05
C TRP A 45 3.31 16.53 6.82
N ALA A 46 3.83 15.71 7.74
CA ALA A 46 5.15 15.13 7.63
C ALA A 46 5.06 13.76 6.95
N VAL A 47 5.93 13.53 5.97
CA VAL A 47 6.03 12.28 5.22
C VAL A 47 7.37 11.63 5.54
N PHE A 48 7.34 10.34 5.84
CA PHE A 48 8.53 9.56 6.16
C PHE A 48 8.59 8.31 5.28
N HIS A 49 9.82 7.95 4.93
CA HIS A 49 10.17 6.73 4.19
C HIS A 49 11.07 5.84 5.06
N PRO A 50 10.56 5.38 6.21
CA PRO A 50 11.39 4.75 7.24
C PRO A 50 12.01 3.41 6.83
N LEU A 51 11.41 2.73 5.84
CA LEU A 51 11.85 1.42 5.36
C LEU A 51 11.84 1.40 3.82
N PRO A 52 12.91 0.90 3.17
CA PRO A 52 12.93 0.74 1.72
C PRO A 52 11.85 -0.24 1.24
N GLY A 53 11.13 0.10 0.16
CA GLY A 53 10.13 -0.77 -0.43
C GLY A 53 8.85 -0.98 0.40
N ALA A 54 8.66 -0.18 1.45
CA ALA A 54 7.48 -0.23 2.32
C ALA A 54 6.48 0.90 2.01
N ALA A 55 5.35 0.89 2.72
CA ALA A 55 4.37 1.97 2.71
C ALA A 55 4.99 3.28 3.21
N HIS A 56 4.50 4.40 2.68
CA HIS A 56 4.82 5.73 3.18
C HIS A 56 4.17 5.94 4.55
N LEU A 57 4.89 6.50 5.52
CA LEU A 57 4.31 6.85 6.83
C LEU A 57 4.05 8.35 6.87
N VAL A 58 2.80 8.75 7.11
CA VAL A 58 2.38 10.16 7.09
C VAL A 58 1.78 10.54 8.44
N VAL A 59 2.23 11.67 8.98
CA VAL A 59 1.77 12.24 10.25
C VAL A 59 1.22 13.63 10.05
N GLY A 60 -0.01 13.86 10.51
CA GLY A 60 -0.67 15.16 10.42
C GLY A 60 -1.70 15.37 11.52
N PRO A 61 -2.46 16.47 11.48
CA PRO A 61 -3.50 16.77 12.48
C PRO A 61 -4.52 15.65 12.58
N GLY A 62 -4.81 14.99 11.47
CA GLY A 62 -5.76 13.88 11.40
C GLY A 62 -5.28 12.62 12.13
N GLY A 63 -3.98 12.41 12.37
CA GLY A 63 -3.40 11.23 13.01
C GLY A 63 -2.18 10.66 12.26
N ILE A 64 -1.91 9.36 12.46
CA ILE A 64 -0.82 8.61 11.82
C ILE A 64 -1.41 7.67 10.77
N PHE A 65 -0.81 7.64 9.58
CA PHE A 65 -1.28 6.82 8.47
C PHE A 65 -0.14 6.11 7.75
N THR A 66 -0.38 4.86 7.34
CA THR A 66 0.45 4.19 6.34
C THR A 66 -0.25 4.28 4.99
N ILE A 67 0.46 4.75 3.98
CA ILE A 67 -0.06 4.93 2.62
C ILE A 67 0.65 3.94 1.71
N CYS A 68 -0.07 2.87 1.38
CA CYS A 68 0.32 1.94 0.33
C CYS A 68 -0.21 2.50 -0.99
N VAL A 69 0.68 2.69 -1.96
CA VAL A 69 0.31 3.11 -3.31
C VAL A 69 0.31 1.87 -4.19
N GLN A 70 -0.78 1.63 -4.92
CA GLN A 70 -0.84 0.59 -5.94
C GLN A 70 -1.27 1.18 -7.27
N HIS A 71 -0.55 0.81 -8.32
CA HIS A 71 -0.84 1.27 -9.67
C HIS A 71 -1.85 0.34 -10.34
N LEU A 72 -2.92 0.93 -10.89
CA LEU A 72 -3.95 0.25 -11.66
C LEU A 72 -3.88 0.75 -13.11
N ALA A 73 -4.00 -0.16 -14.07
CA ALA A 73 -3.90 0.14 -15.49
C ALA A 73 -5.20 0.75 -16.08
N GLY A 74 -5.79 1.76 -15.42
CA GLY A 74 -7.06 2.37 -15.87
C GLY A 74 -8.31 1.59 -15.45
N ASP A 75 -8.17 0.66 -14.51
CA ASP A 75 -9.23 -0.24 -14.09
C ASP A 75 -10.18 0.37 -13.07
N TRP A 76 -11.36 -0.23 -12.91
CA TRP A 76 -12.28 0.09 -11.82
C TRP A 76 -11.96 -0.76 -10.60
N ALA A 77 -12.07 -0.14 -9.42
CA ALA A 77 -11.85 -0.80 -8.14
C ALA A 77 -13.12 -0.70 -7.27
N TRP A 78 -13.58 -1.85 -6.79
CA TRP A 78 -14.69 -1.93 -5.83
C TRP A 78 -14.20 -2.49 -4.52
N ALA A 79 -14.41 -1.71 -3.47
CA ALA A 79 -14.16 -2.14 -2.12
C ALA A 79 -15.48 -2.60 -1.49
N ASP A 80 -15.54 -3.82 -0.97
CA ASP A 80 -16.69 -4.35 -0.23
C ASP A 80 -16.23 -5.09 1.02
N LYS A 81 -17.18 -5.52 1.87
CA LYS A 81 -16.89 -6.26 3.11
C LYS A 81 -16.10 -7.56 2.91
N ARG A 82 -16.05 -8.11 1.69
CA ARG A 82 -15.30 -9.33 1.37
C ARG A 82 -13.88 -9.00 0.93
N GLY A 83 -13.63 -7.76 0.47
CA GLY A 83 -12.30 -7.25 0.15
C GLY A 83 -12.29 -6.30 -1.06
N LEU A 84 -11.15 -6.19 -1.74
CA LEU A 84 -10.99 -5.35 -2.93
C LEU A 84 -11.11 -6.19 -4.21
N LEU A 85 -11.90 -5.69 -5.15
CA LEU A 85 -12.04 -6.21 -6.50
C LEU A 85 -11.45 -5.19 -7.47
N VAL A 86 -10.53 -5.61 -8.33
CA VAL A 86 -9.96 -4.79 -9.41
C VAL A 86 -10.28 -5.50 -10.72
N SER A 87 -11.04 -4.85 -11.60
CA SER A 87 -11.50 -5.44 -12.87
C SER A 87 -12.09 -6.85 -12.74
N GLY A 88 -12.85 -7.07 -11.65
CA GLY A 88 -13.55 -8.33 -11.38
C GLY A 88 -12.72 -9.38 -10.63
N HIS A 89 -11.42 -9.15 -10.47
CA HIS A 89 -10.51 -10.04 -9.75
C HIS A 89 -10.34 -9.59 -8.30
N ARG A 90 -10.42 -10.55 -7.36
CA ARG A 90 -10.16 -10.28 -5.95
C ARG A 90 -8.66 -10.14 -5.73
N VAL A 91 -8.25 -9.05 -5.09
CA VAL A 91 -6.84 -8.75 -4.80
C VAL A 91 -6.59 -8.64 -3.30
N ALA A 92 -5.34 -8.91 -2.88
CA ALA A 92 -4.93 -8.94 -1.48
C ALA A 92 -4.41 -7.59 -0.94
N PHE A 93 -4.59 -6.49 -1.67
CA PHE A 93 -4.00 -5.19 -1.32
C PHE A 93 -4.44 -4.64 0.04
N LEU A 94 -5.66 -4.95 0.48
CA LEU A 94 -6.15 -4.54 1.80
C LEU A 94 -5.38 -5.23 2.93
N ALA A 95 -5.22 -6.55 2.81
CA ALA A 95 -4.49 -7.34 3.81
C ALA A 95 -3.02 -6.91 3.89
N GLU A 96 -2.41 -6.58 2.74
CA GLU A 96 -1.04 -6.04 2.73
C GLU A 96 -0.96 -4.65 3.38
N ALA A 97 -1.92 -3.76 3.12
CA ALA A 97 -1.96 -2.44 3.76
C ALA A 97 -2.13 -2.55 5.30
N GLU A 98 -2.98 -3.46 5.77
CA GLU A 98 -3.14 -3.76 7.20
C GLU A 98 -1.84 -4.27 7.81
N ARG A 99 -1.21 -5.27 7.18
CA ARG A 99 0.05 -5.86 7.65
C ARG A 99 1.16 -4.80 7.77
N GLN A 100 1.24 -3.88 6.82
CA GLN A 100 2.19 -2.77 6.87
C GLN A 100 1.87 -1.83 8.05
N ALA A 101 0.60 -1.43 8.22
CA ALA A 101 0.18 -0.60 9.37
C ALA A 101 0.53 -1.26 10.71
N ASP A 102 0.26 -2.55 10.86
CA ASP A 102 0.55 -3.31 12.07
C ASP A 102 2.05 -3.42 12.35
N ARG A 103 2.86 -3.61 11.29
CA ARG A 103 4.32 -3.59 11.41
C ARG A 103 4.81 -2.23 11.92
N PHE A 104 4.33 -1.14 11.34
CA PHE A 104 4.67 0.21 11.77
C PHE A 104 4.24 0.49 13.20
N ALA A 105 3.00 0.14 13.55
CA ALA A 105 2.48 0.32 14.90
C ALA A 105 3.26 -0.50 15.94
N THR A 106 3.65 -1.73 15.60
CA THR A 106 4.46 -2.59 16.48
C THR A 106 5.82 -1.97 16.75
N LEU A 107 6.53 -1.52 15.71
CA LEU A 107 7.84 -0.90 15.86
C LEU A 107 7.78 0.40 16.67
N LEU A 108 6.79 1.26 16.40
CA LEU A 108 6.62 2.51 17.15
C LEU A 108 6.31 2.26 18.64
N ARG A 109 5.49 1.25 18.95
CA ARG A 109 5.17 0.88 20.35
C ARG A 109 6.39 0.42 21.14
N THR A 110 7.43 -0.09 20.49
CA THR A 110 8.69 -0.43 21.19
C THR A 110 9.49 0.79 21.63
N ARG A 111 9.22 1.97 21.05
CA ARG A 111 9.99 3.21 21.28
C ARG A 111 9.21 4.26 22.03
N MET A 112 7.89 4.30 21.88
CA MET A 112 7.03 5.26 22.56
C MET A 112 5.63 4.69 22.81
N ALA A 113 4.94 5.21 23.82
CA ALA A 113 3.50 5.04 23.94
C ALA A 113 2.83 5.82 22.79
N VAL A 114 2.37 5.11 21.77
CA VAL A 114 1.74 5.74 20.60
C VAL A 114 0.33 6.19 20.99
N PRO A 115 0.01 7.50 20.92
CA PRO A 115 -1.28 8.02 21.39
C PRO A 115 -2.44 7.69 20.44
N ALA A 116 -2.15 7.37 19.17
CA ALA A 116 -3.15 7.10 18.13
C ALA A 116 -2.80 5.83 17.31
N PRO A 117 -3.81 5.07 16.84
CA PRO A 117 -3.54 3.94 15.96
C PRO A 117 -2.95 4.40 14.63
N VAL A 118 -1.99 3.63 14.11
CA VAL A 118 -1.51 3.77 12.73
C VAL A 118 -2.60 3.23 11.82
N ARG A 119 -3.21 4.10 11.00
CA ARG A 119 -4.34 3.71 10.14
C ARG A 119 -3.88 3.40 8.71
N PRO A 120 -4.23 2.23 8.15
CA PRO A 120 -3.90 1.90 6.78
C PRO A 120 -4.75 2.67 5.76
N VAL A 121 -4.08 3.18 4.73
CA VAL A 121 -4.65 3.81 3.55
C VAL A 121 -4.07 3.13 2.31
N LEU A 122 -4.95 2.75 1.40
CA LEU A 122 -4.62 2.22 0.09
C LEU A 122 -4.99 3.27 -0.96
N ALA A 123 -3.98 3.91 -1.54
CA ALA A 123 -4.12 4.85 -2.63
C ALA A 123 -3.95 4.13 -3.98
N LEU A 124 -4.96 4.23 -4.83
CA LEU A 124 -4.99 3.57 -6.14
C LEU A 124 -4.65 4.60 -7.23
N GLU A 125 -3.46 4.49 -7.80
CA GLU A 125 -3.02 5.33 -8.91
C GLU A 125 -3.59 4.81 -10.24
N GLY A 126 -4.08 5.69 -11.10
CA GLY A 126 -4.64 5.29 -12.40
C GLY A 126 -6.00 4.61 -12.34
N ALA A 127 -6.64 4.55 -11.16
CA ALA A 127 -8.00 4.00 -11.03
C ALA A 127 -9.03 4.94 -11.67
N ARG A 128 -9.90 4.42 -12.55
CA ARG A 128 -10.98 5.22 -13.15
C ARG A 128 -12.15 5.46 -12.21
N TYR A 129 -12.35 4.55 -11.27
CA TYR A 129 -13.40 4.64 -10.27
C TYR A 129 -12.97 3.88 -9.03
N VAL A 130 -13.14 4.51 -7.88
CA VAL A 130 -12.95 3.90 -6.56
C VAL A 130 -14.22 4.17 -5.75
N GLY A 131 -14.89 3.09 -5.35
CA GLY A 131 -16.10 3.25 -4.55
C GLY A 131 -16.52 1.97 -3.83
N PRO A 132 -17.44 2.11 -2.86
CA PRO A 132 -18.06 0.95 -2.25
C PRO A 132 -18.89 0.21 -3.30
N ARG A 133 -18.90 -1.13 -3.25
CA ARG A 133 -19.77 -1.92 -4.13
C ARG A 133 -21.26 -1.64 -3.87
N SER A 134 -21.63 -1.38 -2.61
CA SER A 134 -22.96 -0.96 -2.19
C SER A 134 -22.85 0.16 -1.17
N LEU A 135 -23.73 1.16 -1.25
CA LEU A 135 -23.83 2.24 -0.26
C LEU A 135 -24.20 1.73 1.15
N ARG A 136 -24.70 0.50 1.26
CA ARG A 136 -25.01 -0.16 2.54
C ARG A 136 -23.81 -0.90 3.14
N ASP A 137 -22.70 -1.00 2.43
CA ASP A 137 -21.52 -1.70 2.93
C ASP A 137 -20.88 -0.90 4.08
N ARG A 138 -20.52 -1.62 5.14
CA ARG A 138 -19.80 -1.03 6.29
C ARG A 138 -18.42 -0.55 5.82
N PRO A 139 -17.92 0.59 6.36
CA PRO A 139 -16.54 1.02 6.08
C PRO A 139 -15.54 -0.09 6.41
N LEU A 140 -14.61 -0.31 5.50
CA LEU A 140 -13.49 -1.21 5.71
C LEU A 140 -12.53 -0.63 6.76
N PRO A 141 -11.77 -1.49 7.46
CA PRO A 141 -10.69 -1.05 8.35
C PRO A 141 -9.61 -0.25 7.60
N VAL A 142 -9.41 -0.54 6.30
CA VAL A 142 -8.52 0.19 5.39
C VAL A 142 -9.31 1.24 4.62
N LYS A 143 -8.82 2.48 4.61
CA LYS A 143 -9.35 3.50 3.71
C LYS A 143 -8.83 3.24 2.29
N VAL A 144 -9.73 3.04 1.34
CA VAL A 144 -9.41 2.94 -0.10
C VAL A 144 -9.87 4.21 -0.80
N LEU A 145 -9.02 4.79 -1.65
CA LEU A 145 -9.30 6.00 -2.41
C LEU A 145 -8.46 6.04 -3.70
N ALA A 146 -8.89 6.84 -4.67
CA ALA A 146 -8.05 7.17 -5.82
C ALA A 146 -6.89 8.06 -5.35
N ALA A 147 -5.69 7.89 -5.94
CA ALA A 147 -4.50 8.64 -5.54
C ALA A 147 -4.71 10.16 -5.51
N ASP A 148 -5.47 10.69 -6.47
CA ASP A 148 -5.76 12.12 -6.61
C ASP A 148 -6.66 12.67 -5.49
N ASP A 149 -7.46 11.82 -4.85
CA ASP A 149 -8.35 12.20 -3.74
C ASP A 149 -7.62 12.25 -2.38
N LEU A 150 -6.37 11.79 -2.33
CA LEU A 150 -5.64 11.60 -1.08
C LEU A 150 -5.46 12.92 -0.32
N GLU A 151 -4.99 13.97 -1.00
CA GLU A 151 -4.71 15.26 -0.37
C GLU A 151 -5.99 15.86 0.23
N ALA A 152 -7.07 15.89 -0.56
CA ALA A 152 -8.36 16.42 -0.14
C ALA A 152 -8.95 15.62 1.02
N TRP A 153 -8.85 14.29 0.97
CA TRP A 153 -9.31 13.43 2.06
C TRP A 153 -8.52 13.68 3.36
N LEU A 154 -7.19 13.78 3.29
CA LEU A 154 -6.35 14.08 4.45
C LEU A 154 -6.67 15.45 5.04
N ALA A 155 -6.84 16.46 4.20
CA ALA A 155 -7.19 17.83 4.60
C ALA A 155 -8.56 17.92 5.30
N GLY A 156 -9.51 17.05 4.94
CA GLY A 156 -10.84 17.00 5.53
C GLY A 156 -10.95 16.25 6.86
N LEU A 157 -9.87 15.65 7.36
CA LEU A 157 -9.91 14.88 8.60
C LEU A 157 -10.01 15.80 9.84
N PRO A 158 -10.77 15.39 10.88
CA PRO A 158 -10.80 16.13 12.13
C PRO A 158 -9.41 16.12 12.79
N THR A 159 -9.06 17.23 13.45
CA THR A 159 -7.80 17.31 14.19
C THR A 159 -7.89 16.48 15.47
N VAL A 160 -7.06 15.44 15.56
CA VAL A 160 -6.93 14.56 16.74
C VAL A 160 -5.54 14.63 17.38
N LEU A 161 -4.52 15.09 16.64
CA LEU A 161 -3.16 15.28 17.15
C LEU A 161 -2.82 16.77 17.24
N ARG A 162 -2.40 17.20 18.44
CA ARG A 162 -1.89 18.55 18.70
C ARG A 162 -0.51 18.74 18.07
N ALA A 163 -0.10 19.99 17.87
CA ALA A 163 1.17 20.31 17.22
C ALA A 163 2.37 19.67 17.94
N ILE A 164 2.41 19.73 19.26
CA ILE A 164 3.49 19.13 20.07
C ILE A 164 3.57 17.61 19.92
N GLU A 165 2.42 16.92 19.95
CA GLU A 165 2.34 15.46 19.76
C GLU A 165 2.86 15.06 18.37
N ARG A 166 2.56 15.85 17.34
CA ARG A 166 3.08 15.61 15.99
C ARG A 166 4.58 15.80 15.90
N MET A 167 5.13 16.81 16.60
CA MET A 167 6.58 17.04 16.63
C MET A 167 7.32 15.91 17.35
N GLU A 168 6.81 15.44 18.48
CA GLU A 168 7.37 14.30 19.20
C GLU A 168 7.32 13.01 18.37
N LEU A 169 6.18 12.74 17.73
CA LEU A 169 6.02 11.61 16.81
C LEU A 169 7.01 11.70 15.64
N ALA A 170 7.13 12.87 15.02
CA ALA A 170 8.05 13.10 13.91
C ALA A 170 9.50 12.81 14.32
N ALA A 171 9.95 13.29 15.49
CA ALA A 171 11.30 13.04 15.97
C ALA A 171 11.58 11.55 16.22
N VAL A 172 10.62 10.81 16.76
CA VAL A 172 10.75 9.36 16.96
C VAL A 172 10.78 8.61 15.63
N ILE A 173 9.89 8.98 14.69
CA ILE A 173 9.80 8.34 13.37
C ILE A 173 11.04 8.60 12.53
N ASP A 174 11.61 9.81 12.59
CA ASP A 174 12.79 10.17 11.79
C ASP A 174 14.07 9.46 12.27
N SER A 175 14.07 8.94 13.51
CA SER A 175 15.21 8.20 14.05
C SER A 175 15.35 6.83 13.38
N PRO A 176 16.47 6.52 12.69
CA PRO A 176 16.68 5.21 12.06
C PRO A 176 16.71 4.06 13.08
N VAL A 177 17.08 4.36 14.33
CA VAL A 177 17.08 3.39 15.43
C VAL A 177 15.67 2.87 15.73
N THR A 178 14.63 3.68 15.50
CA THR A 178 13.22 3.27 15.63
C THR A 178 12.89 2.08 14.74
N TRP A 179 13.51 2.03 13.56
CA TRP A 179 13.27 1.01 12.54
C TRP A 179 14.25 -0.17 12.62
N GLY A 180 15.05 -0.24 13.67
CA GLY A 180 16.10 -1.26 13.82
C GLY A 180 17.29 -1.07 12.89
N ILE A 181 17.37 0.08 12.20
CA ILE A 181 18.52 0.46 11.39
C ILE A 181 19.60 0.96 12.35
N ARG A 182 20.64 0.16 12.56
CA ARG A 182 21.81 0.59 13.31
C ARG A 182 22.53 1.67 12.50
N PRO A 183 22.76 2.88 13.06
CA PRO A 183 23.63 3.85 12.44
C PRO A 183 25.02 3.23 12.30
N THR A 184 25.51 3.08 11.08
CA THR A 184 26.89 2.67 10.84
C THR A 184 27.78 3.87 11.09
N PHE A 185 28.39 3.95 12.27
CA PHE A 185 29.52 4.85 12.48
C PHE A 185 30.74 4.23 11.78
N GLY A 186 31.05 4.70 10.57
CA GLY A 186 32.31 4.37 9.92
C GLY A 186 33.49 5.01 10.68
N PRO A 187 34.70 4.42 10.66
CA PRO A 187 35.87 5.09 11.23
C PRO A 187 36.17 6.35 10.40
N GLY A 188 35.70 7.49 10.87
CA GLY A 188 36.04 8.81 10.33
C GLY A 188 37.47 9.27 10.66
N LEU A 189 38.38 8.33 10.96
CA LEU A 189 39.81 8.64 11.00
C LEU A 189 40.41 8.23 9.64
N PRO A 190 41.06 9.15 8.91
CA PRO A 190 41.96 8.71 7.85
C PRO A 190 43.00 7.76 8.46
N PRO A 191 43.45 6.72 7.71
CA PRO A 191 44.54 5.88 8.18
C PRO A 191 45.70 6.77 8.60
N ARG A 192 46.15 6.64 9.84
CA ARG A 192 47.32 7.35 10.36
C ARG A 192 48.45 7.12 9.35
N ALA A 193 48.87 8.19 8.66
CA ALA A 193 49.95 8.09 7.69
C ALA A 193 51.14 7.44 8.41
N LEU A 194 51.55 6.26 7.91
CA LEU A 194 52.79 5.63 8.36
C LEU A 194 53.92 6.65 8.15
N PRO A 195 54.80 6.87 9.14
CA PRO A 195 55.94 7.76 8.95
C PRO A 195 56.74 7.26 7.75
N LEU A 196 56.99 8.15 6.78
CA LEU A 196 57.86 7.83 5.65
C LEU A 196 59.23 7.38 6.17
N PRO A 197 59.83 6.32 5.59
CA PRO A 197 61.18 5.93 5.96
C PRO A 197 62.13 7.09 5.65
N ARG A 198 63.00 7.42 6.62
CA ARG A 198 64.01 8.47 6.43
C ARG A 198 64.95 8.05 5.30
N PRO A 199 65.36 8.98 4.41
CA PRO A 199 66.33 8.67 3.38
C PRO A 199 67.68 8.30 4.02
N PRO A 200 68.45 7.38 3.41
CA PRO A 200 69.82 7.11 3.86
C PRO A 200 70.68 8.36 3.63
N GLY A 201 71.52 8.67 4.62
CA GLY A 201 72.54 9.72 4.53
C GLY A 201 73.77 9.28 3.74
#